data_AF-A0A7V1EJ87-F1
#
_entry.id   AF-A0A7V1EJ87-F1
#
_cell.length_a   1.000
_cell.length_b   1.000
_cell.length_c   1.000
_cell.angle_alpha   90.00
_cell.angle_beta   90.00
_cell.angle_gamma   90.00
#
_symmetry.space_group_name_H-M   'P 1'
#
loop_
_entity.id
_entity.type
_entity.pdbx_description
1 polymer ?
#
loop_
_entity_poly.entity_id
_entity_poly.type
_entity_poly.pdbx_seq_one_letter_code
_entity_poly.pdbx_strand_id
1 'polypeptide(L)' 'MVHKAAEDKLVLGIPKGSLQDSTLDLFERAGYHLRVSARSYFPSIDDEQISPLMFRAQEMSRYVEDGIVDVGITGYD' A
#
# COMPACT_ATOMS: atom_id res chain seq x y z
N MET A 1 8.95 -16.33 -8.16
CA MET A 1 9.17 -14.96 -8.65
C MET A 1 7.83 -14.27 -8.61
N VAL A 2 7.63 -13.37 -7.66
CA VAL A 2 6.39 -12.58 -7.58
C VAL A 2 6.44 -11.57 -8.72
N HIS A 3 5.35 -11.45 -9.47
CA HIS A 3 5.23 -10.48 -10.56
C HIS A 3 5.38 -9.08 -9.97
N LYS A 4 6.50 -8.42 -10.24
CA LYS A 4 6.67 -6.99 -10.01
C LYS A 4 5.59 -6.27 -10.83
N ALA A 5 5.00 -5.21 -10.28
CA ALA A 5 4.26 -4.25 -11.10
C ALA A 5 5.16 -3.77 -12.26
N ALA A 6 4.59 -3.12 -13.28
CA ALA A 6 5.35 -2.55 -14.42
C ALA A 6 6.70 -2.00 -13.94
N GLU A 7 7.81 -2.36 -14.62
CA GLU A 7 9.17 -2.40 -14.05
C GLU A 7 9.62 -1.14 -13.27
N ASP A 8 9.02 0.02 -13.58
CA ASP A 8 9.33 1.35 -13.06
C ASP A 8 8.37 1.91 -12.00
N LYS A 9 7.37 1.14 -11.54
CA LYS A 9 6.45 1.61 -10.48
C LYS A 9 6.92 1.21 -9.09
N LEU A 10 6.77 2.14 -8.14
CA LEU A 10 6.93 1.88 -6.71
C LEU A 10 5.72 1.10 -6.19
N VAL A 11 5.94 -0.11 -5.68
CA VAL A 11 4.92 -0.94 -5.07
C VAL A 11 4.78 -0.58 -3.60
N LEU A 12 3.65 0.03 -3.23
CA LEU A 12 3.40 0.58 -1.90
C LEU A 12 2.41 -0.30 -1.11
N GLY A 13 2.83 -0.80 0.05
CA GLY A 13 1.98 -1.51 1.00
C GLY A 13 1.15 -0.57 1.88
N ILE A 14 -0.17 -0.61 1.75
CA ILE A 14 -1.13 0.11 2.58
C ILE A 14 -1.74 -0.86 3.61
N PRO A 15 -1.78 -0.52 4.91
CA PRO A 15 -2.34 -1.38 5.93
C PRO A 15 -3.87 -1.43 5.80
N LYS A 16 -4.43 -2.63 5.87
CA LYS A 16 -5.87 -2.91 5.95
C LYS A 16 -6.29 -3.06 7.40
N GLY A 17 -7.49 -2.58 7.74
CA GLY A 17 -8.05 -2.68 9.09
C GLY A 17 -7.92 -1.39 9.89
N SER A 18 -7.47 -1.46 11.14
CA SER A 18 -7.50 -0.33 12.09
C SER A 18 -6.70 0.90 11.66
N LEU A 19 -5.62 0.72 10.90
CA LEU A 19 -4.78 1.81 10.40
C LEU A 19 -5.19 2.32 9.02
N GLN A 20 -6.22 1.72 8.40
CA GLN A 20 -6.57 2.01 7.01
C GLN A 20 -7.02 3.47 6.85
N ASP A 21 -8.04 3.89 7.59
CA ASP A 21 -8.65 5.21 7.39
C ASP A 21 -7.69 6.35 7.76
N SER A 22 -6.86 6.16 8.80
CA SER A 22 -5.81 7.12 9.15
C SER A 22 -4.70 7.19 8.10
N THR A 23 -4.37 6.07 7.46
CA THR A 23 -3.43 6.07 6.33
C THR A 23 -4.03 6.77 5.13
N LEU A 24 -5.31 6.55 4.81
CA LEU A 24 -5.98 7.25 3.71
C LEU A 24 -6.03 8.77 3.94
N ASP A 25 -6.36 9.21 5.16
CA ASP A 25 -6.33 10.64 5.54
C ASP A 25 -4.93 11.25 5.38
N LEU A 26 -3.88 10.52 5.78
CA LEU A 26 -2.49 10.97 5.62
C LEU A 26 -2.14 11.21 4.15
N PHE A 27 -2.51 10.28 3.26
CA PHE A 27 -2.24 10.42 1.82
C PHE A 27 -3.06 11.56 1.21
N GLU A 28 -4.33 11.70 1.56
CA GLU A 28 -5.18 12.80 1.09
C GLU A 28 -4.57 14.16 1.46
N ARG A 29 -4.10 14.32 2.70
CA ARG A 29 -3.43 15.54 3.17
C ARG A 29 -2.09 15.80 2.49
N ALA A 30 -1.43 14.75 2.00
CA ALA A 30 -0.21 14.84 1.20
C ALA A 30 -0.48 15.11 -0.30
N GLY A 31 -1.75 15.17 -0.71
CA GLY A 31 -2.14 15.40 -2.11
C GLY A 31 -2.23 14.14 -2.97
N TYR A 32 -2.33 12.96 -2.34
CA TYR A 32 -2.52 11.68 -3.02
C TYR A 32 -3.93 11.14 -2.76
N HIS A 33 -4.67 10.89 -3.82
CA HIS A 33 -6.06 10.44 -3.76
C HIS A 33 -6.16 8.91 -3.85
N LEU A 34 -5.96 8.24 -2.71
CA LEU A 34 -6.18 6.80 -2.58
C LEU A 34 -7.67 6.44 -2.52
N ARG A 35 -8.11 5.53 -3.40
CA ARG A 35 -9.47 4.98 -3.38
C ARG A 35 -9.44 3.49 -3.09
N VAL A 36 -10.14 3.13 -2.01
CA VAL A 36 -10.24 1.75 -1.54
C VAL A 36 -11.68 1.26 -1.69
N SER A 37 -11.86 0.05 -2.21
CA SER A 37 -13.15 -0.64 -2.12
C SER A 37 -13.09 -1.69 -1.02
N ALA A 38 -14.20 -1.90 -0.31
CA ALA A 38 -14.25 -2.69 0.93
C ALA A 38 -13.65 -4.12 0.83
N ARG A 39 -13.60 -4.70 -0.37
CA ARG A 39 -13.10 -6.06 -0.60
C ARG A 39 -11.83 -6.12 -1.46
N SER A 40 -11.37 -5.01 -2.03
CA SER A 40 -10.19 -5.03 -2.90
C SER A 40 -8.90 -5.15 -2.08
N TYR A 41 -7.92 -5.83 -2.67
CA TYR A 41 -6.51 -5.80 -2.27
C TYR A 41 -5.68 -4.82 -3.12
N PHE A 42 -6.32 -4.26 -4.15
CA PHE A 42 -5.74 -3.34 -5.13
C PHE A 42 -6.52 -2.03 -5.08
N PRO A 43 -6.14 -1.10 -4.20
CA PRO A 43 -6.65 0.26 -4.25
C PRO A 43 -6.15 0.98 -5.50
N SER A 44 -6.77 2.10 -5.86
CA SER A 44 -6.28 2.98 -6.92
C SER A 44 -5.70 4.26 -6.33
N ILE A 45 -4.73 4.85 -7.02
CA ILE A 45 -4.12 6.14 -6.69
C ILE A 45 -4.06 6.97 -7.98
N ASP A 46 -4.02 8.29 -7.84
CA ASP A 46 -3.89 9.27 -8.93
C ASP A 46 -2.42 9.57 -9.31
N ASP A 47 -1.50 8.67 -8.95
CA ASP A 47 -0.08 8.74 -9.31
C ASP A 47 0.29 7.53 -10.16
N GLU A 48 0.73 7.77 -11.40
CA GLU A 48 1.09 6.70 -12.34
C GLU A 48 2.37 5.96 -11.95
N GLN A 49 3.22 6.54 -11.09
CA GLN A 49 4.47 5.96 -10.61
C GLN A 49 4.27 5.03 -9.40
N ILE A 50 3.07 4.98 -8.81
CA ILE A 50 2.78 4.21 -7.61
C ILE A 50 1.78 3.09 -7.92
N SER A 51 2.06 1.89 -7.41
CA SER A 51 1.17 0.73 -7.47
C SER A 51 0.84 0.26 -6.05
N PRO A 52 -0.28 0.70 -5.47
CA PRO A 52 -0.60 0.37 -4.10
C PRO A 52 -1.22 -1.04 -3.97
N LEU A 53 -0.82 -1.75 -2.92
CA LEU A 53 -1.34 -3.06 -2.52
C LEU A 53 -1.74 -3.03 -1.06
N MET A 54 -2.77 -3.79 -0.68
CA MET A 54 -3.25 -3.81 0.70
C MET A 54 -2.98 -5.13 1.40
N PHE A 55 -2.43 -5.04 2.61
CA PHE A 55 -2.09 -6.17 3.46
C PHE A 55 -2.50 -5.90 4.91
N ARG A 56 -2.56 -6.94 5.75
CA ARG A 56 -2.66 -6.69 7.19
C ARG A 56 -1.36 -6.04 7.67
N ALA A 57 -1.47 -5.08 8.58
CA ALA A 57 -0.30 -4.38 9.12
C ALA A 57 0.76 -5.36 9.67
N GLN A 58 0.31 -6.42 10.35
CA GLN A 58 1.18 -7.45 10.95
C GLN A 58 2.04 -8.21 9.93
N GLU A 59 1.64 -8.25 8.66
CA GLU A 59 2.33 -8.98 7.60
C GLU A 59 3.26 -8.05 6.77
N MET A 60 3.22 -6.74 7.03
CA MET A 60 3.85 -5.74 6.17
C MET A 60 5.38 -5.89 6.06
N SER A 61 6.06 -6.11 7.19
CA SER A 61 7.52 -6.27 7.24
C SER A 61 7.99 -7.45 6.39
N ARG A 62 7.25 -8.57 6.47
CA ARG A 62 7.50 -9.76 5.67
C ARG A 62 7.33 -9.49 4.18
N TYR A 63 6.30 -8.74 3.79
CA TYR A 63 6.09 -8.41 2.38
C TYR A 63 7.15 -7.47 1.80
N VAL A 64 7.73 -6.60 2.63
CA VAL A 64 8.92 -5.81 2.25
C VAL A 64 10.13 -6.74 2.10
N GLU A 65 10.38 -7.62 3.08
CA GLU A 65 11.50 -8.58 3.04
C GLU A 65 11.44 -9.54 1.84
N ASP A 66 10.25 -10.06 1.55
CA ASP A 66 9.99 -10.97 0.42
C ASP A 66 9.99 -10.25 -0.94
N GLY A 67 10.15 -8.91 -0.96
CA GLY A 67 10.14 -8.10 -2.19
C GLY A 67 8.79 -8.05 -2.90
N ILE A 68 7.70 -8.29 -2.17
CA ILE A 68 6.32 -8.19 -2.67
C ILE A 68 5.91 -6.72 -2.77
N VAL A 69 6.37 -5.89 -1.83
CA VAL A 69 6.27 -4.42 -1.88
C VAL A 69 7.66 -3.80 -1.71
N ASP A 70 7.87 -2.62 -2.28
CA ASP A 70 9.13 -1.89 -2.12
C ASP A 70 9.17 -1.16 -0.77
N VAL A 71 8.02 -0.69 -0.30
CA VAL A 71 7.84 0.02 0.98
C VAL A 71 6.43 -0.26 1.52
N GLY A 72 6.27 -0.22 2.84
CA GLY A 72 4.97 -0.41 3.48
C GLY A 72 4.77 0.44 4.72
N ILE A 73 3.52 0.77 5.04
CA ILE A 73 3.14 1.48 6.27
C ILE A 73 2.56 0.48 7.27
N THR A 74 3.08 0.50 8.49
CA THR A 74 2.59 -0.31 9.60
C THR A 74 2.76 0.44 10.92
N GLY A 75 2.13 -0.10 11.98
CA GLY A 75 2.41 0.32 13.35
C GLY A 75 3.88 0.09 13.72
N TYR A 76 4.37 0.84 14.70
CA TYR A 76 5.73 0.69 15.21
C TYR A 76 5.88 -0.55 16.10
N ASP A 77 4.76 -1.00 16.69
CA ASP A 77 4.63 -2.19 17.54
C ASP A 77 4.76 -3.51 16.75
#